data_AF-A0A1G8P7T7-F1
#
_entry.id   AF-A0A1G8P7T7-F1
#
_cell.length_a   1.000
_cell.length_b   1.000
_cell.length_c   1.000
_cell.angle_alpha   90.00
_cell.angle_beta   90.00
_cell.angle_gamma   90.00
#
_symmetry.space_group_name_H-M   'P 1'
#
loop_
_entity.id
_entity.type
_entity.pdbx_description
1 polymer ?
#
loop_
_entity_poly.entity_id
_entity_poly.type
_entity_poly.pdbx_seq_one_letter_code
_entity_poly.pdbx_strand_id
1 'polypeptide(L)'
;MITLLVNENNPLSQTFYNELIEDLQIYKISCPQCKCIGHFGIHGYYTRTVTTGIASVSIRIQRIKCNSCSMTQALLTSQMVPYSQIALSTQVKIIEEIEKKTSYSSIEAKLSISIYCINYIISNYYKYWKQMKLIASLDFSNLSKLTQLSFANYSLQFMQIRNTANSLWVNTT
;
A
#
# COMPACT_ATOMS: atom_id res chain seq x y z
N MET A 1 9.86 -2.23 -3.72
CA MET A 1 9.18 -2.57 -2.45
C MET A 1 8.58 -3.96 -2.59
N ILE A 2 8.19 -4.58 -1.48
CA ILE A 2 7.37 -5.78 -1.51
C ILE A 2 6.14 -5.48 -0.67
N THR A 3 4.97 -5.61 -1.28
CA THR A 3 3.67 -5.48 -0.61
C THR A 3 3.23 -6.86 -0.15
N LEU A 4 3.00 -7.01 1.16
CA LEU A 4 2.43 -8.17 1.81
C LEU A 4 0.91 -7.99 1.78
N LEU A 5 0.20 -8.84 1.05
CA LEU A 5 -1.25 -8.85 1.10
C LEU A 5 -1.69 -9.13 2.53
N VAL A 6 -2.72 -8.46 3.03
CA VAL A 6 -3.32 -8.79 4.34
C VAL A 6 -4.83 -8.71 4.20
N ASN A 7 -5.54 -9.36 5.12
CA ASN A 7 -6.98 -9.18 5.25
C ASN A 7 -7.30 -7.74 5.68
N GLU A 8 -8.28 -7.12 5.03
CA GLU A 8 -8.70 -5.74 5.27
C GLU A 8 -9.24 -5.50 6.68
N ASN A 9 -9.73 -6.54 7.35
CA ASN A 9 -10.27 -6.45 8.71
C ASN A 9 -9.20 -6.43 9.81
N ASN A 10 -7.94 -6.73 9.48
CA ASN A 10 -6.87 -6.74 10.48
C ASN A 10 -6.45 -5.29 10.78
N PRO A 11 -6.62 -4.79 12.03
CA PRO A 11 -6.22 -3.43 12.36
C PRO A 11 -4.71 -3.28 12.26
N LEU A 12 -4.26 -2.24 11.56
CA LEU A 12 -2.84 -1.97 11.41
C LEU A 12 -2.24 -1.57 12.76
N SER A 13 -1.34 -2.40 13.29
CA SER A 13 -0.62 -2.16 14.54
C SER A 13 0.82 -2.67 14.44
N GLN A 14 1.70 -2.22 15.33
CA GLN A 14 3.08 -2.73 15.38
C GLN A 14 3.12 -4.22 15.70
N THR A 15 2.25 -4.68 16.60
CA THR A 15 2.15 -6.10 16.99
C THR A 15 1.76 -6.97 15.79
N PHE A 16 0.65 -6.63 15.11
CA PHE A 16 0.23 -7.33 13.90
C PHE A 16 1.31 -7.34 12.80
N TYR A 17 2.00 -6.21 12.62
CA TYR A 17 3.10 -6.13 11.66
C TYR A 17 4.26 -7.06 12.03
N ASN A 18 4.63 -7.15 13.32
CA ASN A 18 5.72 -8.02 13.76
C ASN A 18 5.37 -9.50 13.54
N GLU A 19 4.18 -9.93 13.95
CA GLU A 19 3.67 -11.29 13.74
C GLU A 19 3.74 -11.67 12.25
N LEU A 20 3.24 -10.78 11.38
CA LEU A 20 3.29 -10.98 9.94
C LEU A 20 4.71 -11.13 9.38
N ILE A 21 5.68 -10.40 9.93
CA ILE A 21 7.08 -10.44 9.49
C ILE A 21 7.80 -11.68 10.04
N GLU A 22 7.47 -12.11 11.25
CA GLU A 22 8.02 -13.33 11.87
C GLU A 22 7.59 -14.58 11.10
N ASP A 23 6.35 -14.62 10.63
CA ASP A 23 5.82 -15.74 9.83
C ASP A 23 6.24 -15.67 8.34
N LEU A 24 6.91 -14.60 7.92
CA LEU A 24 7.22 -14.37 6.52
C LEU A 24 8.29 -15.33 6.00
N GLN A 25 7.91 -16.17 5.03
CA GLN A 25 8.82 -17.07 4.33
C GLN A 25 9.68 -16.33 3.28
N ILE A 26 10.63 -15.50 3.74
CA ILE A 26 11.47 -14.62 2.91
C ILE A 26 12.18 -15.38 1.78
N TYR A 27 12.58 -16.64 2.03
CA TYR A 27 13.25 -17.50 1.06
C TYR A 27 12.39 -17.84 -0.17
N LYS A 28 11.07 -17.64 -0.14
CA LYS A 28 10.15 -17.83 -1.27
C LYS A 28 9.83 -16.53 -2.03
N ILE A 29 10.27 -15.38 -1.52
CA ILE A 29 9.95 -14.08 -2.12
C ILE A 29 10.87 -13.82 -3.30
N SER A 30 10.31 -13.35 -4.42
CA SER A 30 11.07 -12.90 -5.59
C SER A 30 11.45 -11.42 -5.47
N CYS A 31 12.67 -11.07 -5.87
CA CYS A 31 13.12 -9.68 -5.95
C CYS A 31 12.34 -8.91 -7.01
N PRO A 32 11.68 -7.76 -6.68
CA PRO A 32 10.96 -6.96 -7.66
C PRO A 32 11.84 -6.51 -8.84
N GLN A 33 13.13 -6.28 -8.59
CA GLN A 33 14.08 -5.78 -9.57
C GLN A 33 14.67 -6.89 -10.46
N CYS A 34 15.40 -7.84 -9.87
CA CYS A 34 16.16 -8.85 -10.64
C CYS A 34 15.51 -10.25 -10.64
N LYS A 35 14.33 -10.40 -10.04
CA LYS A 35 13.52 -11.62 -10.01
C LYS A 35 14.13 -12.86 -9.31
N CYS A 36 15.38 -12.80 -8.85
CA CYS A 36 15.96 -13.86 -8.02
C CYS A 36 15.10 -14.11 -6.77
N ILE A 37 15.01 -15.37 -6.36
CA ILE A 37 14.10 -15.81 -5.29
C ILE A 37 14.92 -16.08 -4.03
N GLY A 38 14.46 -15.57 -2.88
CA GLY A 38 15.03 -15.88 -1.56
C GLY A 38 16.40 -15.29 -1.25
N HIS A 39 17.03 -14.59 -2.20
CA HIS A 39 18.36 -14.00 -2.02
C HIS A 39 18.30 -12.66 -1.26
N PHE A 40 17.80 -12.68 -0.03
CA PHE A 40 17.62 -11.48 0.79
C PHE A 40 18.32 -11.59 2.14
N GLY A 41 18.95 -10.50 2.57
CA GLY A 41 19.39 -10.29 3.95
C GLY A 41 18.61 -9.15 4.60
N ILE A 42 18.41 -9.22 5.93
CA ILE A 42 17.87 -8.09 6.69
C ILE A 42 18.88 -6.93 6.60
N HIS A 43 18.40 -5.76 6.20
CA HIS A 43 19.26 -4.59 5.96
C HIS A 43 19.08 -3.49 7.01
N GLY A 44 17.87 -3.35 7.54
CA GLY A 44 17.59 -2.35 8.58
C GLY A 44 16.11 -2.03 8.67
N TYR A 45 15.80 -0.98 9.41
CA TYR A 45 14.43 -0.59 9.72
C TYR A 45 14.25 0.92 9.56
N TYR A 46 13.02 1.36 9.31
CA TYR A 46 12.65 2.77 9.43
C TYR A 46 11.25 2.89 10.03
N THR A 47 10.98 3.98 10.73
CA THR A 47 9.65 4.24 11.27
C THR A 47 8.80 4.95 10.24
N ARG A 48 7.56 4.48 10.07
CA ARG A 48 6.58 5.05 9.17
C ARG A 48 5.27 5.28 9.89
N THR A 49 4.77 6.51 9.84
CA THR A 49 3.42 6.82 10.28
C THR A 49 2.41 6.55 9.16
N VAL A 50 1.33 5.85 9.51
CA VAL A 50 0.19 5.56 8.64
C VAL A 50 -1.07 6.07 9.31
N THR A 51 -1.81 6.90 8.61
CA THR A 51 -3.00 7.61 9.11
C THR A 51 -4.23 7.10 8.40
N THR A 52 -5.25 6.72 9.17
CA THR A 52 -6.60 6.42 8.68
C THR A 52 -7.52 7.64 8.72
N GLY A 53 -7.01 8.76 9.23
CA GLY A 53 -7.72 10.03 9.47
C GLY A 53 -7.96 10.20 10.96
N ILE A 54 -8.83 9.35 11.50
CA ILE A 54 -9.18 9.34 12.92
C ILE A 54 -8.00 8.92 13.80
N ALA A 55 -7.19 7.97 13.33
CA ALA A 55 -6.04 7.47 14.05
C ALA A 55 -4.80 7.46 13.17
N SER A 56 -3.64 7.55 13.83
CA SER A 56 -2.34 7.35 13.20
C SER A 56 -1.57 6.31 13.98
N VAL A 57 -0.90 5.41 13.26
CA VAL A 57 -0.04 4.38 13.84
C VAL A 57 1.36 4.51 13.26
N SER A 58 2.37 4.46 14.11
CA SER A 58 3.77 4.43 13.71
C SER A 58 4.27 2.98 13.70
N ILE A 59 4.68 2.50 12.53
CA ILE A 59 5.16 1.14 12.31
C ILE A 59 6.66 1.17 11.98
N ARG A 60 7.45 0.35 12.66
CA ARG A 60 8.86 0.09 12.37
C ARG A 60 8.95 -0.92 11.22
N ILE A 61 9.06 -0.39 10.00
CA ILE A 61 9.10 -1.17 8.77
C ILE A 61 10.45 -1.85 8.58
N GLN A 62 10.43 -3.17 8.38
CA GLN A 62 11.60 -3.96 8.01
C GLN A 62 11.98 -3.71 6.54
N ARG A 63 13.28 -3.55 6.31
CA ARG A 63 13.89 -3.50 4.99
C ARG A 63 14.82 -4.70 4.79
N ILE A 64 14.68 -5.34 3.64
CA ILE A 64 15.56 -6.41 3.20
C ILE A 64 16.35 -5.94 1.98
N LYS A 65 17.58 -6.43 1.82
CA LYS A 65 18.43 -6.11 0.67
C LYS A 65 18.65 -7.37 -0.14
N CYS A 66 18.42 -7.28 -1.45
CA CYS A 66 18.69 -8.38 -2.36
C CYS A 66 20.20 -8.57 -2.52
N ASN A 67 20.71 -9.77 -2.27
CA ASN A 67 22.13 -10.09 -2.38
C ASN A 67 22.60 -10.19 -3.84
N SER A 68 21.68 -10.41 -4.78
CA SER A 68 22.01 -10.51 -6.21
C SER A 68 22.12 -9.14 -6.91
N CYS A 69 21.21 -8.19 -6.63
CA CYS A 69 21.22 -6.87 -7.28
C CYS A 69 21.48 -5.69 -6.33
N SER A 70 21.73 -5.95 -5.05
CA SER A 70 21.93 -4.94 -4.00
C SER A 70 20.76 -3.98 -3.76
N MET A 71 19.60 -4.18 -4.40
CA MET A 71 18.44 -3.31 -4.19
C MET A 71 17.77 -3.59 -2.85
N THR A 72 17.56 -2.52 -2.08
CA THR A 72 16.81 -2.54 -0.82
C THR A 72 15.31 -2.46 -1.08
N GLN A 73 14.56 -3.33 -0.41
CA GLN A 73 13.11 -3.44 -0.47
C GLN A 73 12.51 -3.21 0.92
N ALA A 74 11.56 -2.29 1.03
CA ALA A 74 10.72 -2.19 2.21
C ALA A 74 9.59 -3.24 2.15
N LEU A 75 9.31 -3.88 3.28
CA LEU A 75 8.20 -4.81 3.46
C LEU A 75 6.98 -4.06 4.00
N LEU A 76 5.99 -3.81 3.15
CA LEU A 76 4.80 -3.01 3.47
C LEU A 76 3.56 -3.90 3.45
N THR A 77 2.59 -3.70 4.34
CA THR A 77 1.29 -4.36 4.21
C THR A 77 0.47 -3.74 3.06
N SER A 78 -0.51 -4.45 2.51
CA SER A 78 -1.40 -3.93 1.46
C SER A 78 -2.23 -2.73 1.92
N GLN A 79 -2.37 -2.53 3.23
CA GLN A 79 -3.00 -1.34 3.80
C GLN A 79 -2.15 -0.06 3.59
N MET A 80 -0.85 -0.18 3.32
CA MET A 80 0.06 0.93 3.12
C MET A 80 0.29 1.22 1.63
N VAL A 81 -0.04 2.43 1.18
CA VAL A 81 0.32 2.89 -0.16
C VAL A 81 1.75 3.44 -0.14
N PRO A 82 2.69 2.94 -0.95
CA PRO A 82 4.05 3.47 -1.02
C PRO A 82 4.13 5.00 -1.10
N TYR A 83 5.05 5.59 -0.34
CA TYR A 83 5.30 7.05 -0.30
C TYR A 83 4.12 7.92 0.16
N SER A 84 3.03 7.32 0.67
CA SER A 84 1.90 8.03 1.26
C SER A 84 1.81 7.76 2.77
N GLN A 85 1.47 8.76 3.57
CA GLN A 85 1.11 8.55 4.97
C GLN A 85 -0.34 8.10 5.13
N ILE A 86 -1.19 8.27 4.11
CA ILE A 86 -2.61 7.92 4.20
C ILE A 86 -2.80 6.45 3.81
N ALA A 87 -3.50 5.70 4.66
CA ALA A 87 -3.82 4.29 4.42
C ALA A 87 -4.64 4.10 3.14
N LEU A 88 -4.48 2.94 2.48
CA LEU A 88 -5.20 2.60 1.24
C LEU A 88 -6.72 2.74 1.40
N SER A 89 -7.26 2.21 2.51
CA SER A 89 -8.69 2.27 2.81
C SER A 89 -9.23 3.70 2.88
N THR A 90 -8.48 4.62 3.50
CA THR A 90 -8.84 6.03 3.57
C THR A 90 -8.73 6.72 2.21
N GLN A 91 -7.70 6.42 1.42
CA GLN A 91 -7.59 6.95 0.05
C GLN A 91 -8.76 6.49 -0.84
N VAL A 92 -9.15 5.22 -0.75
CA VAL A 92 -10.31 4.68 -1.48
C VAL A 92 -11.60 5.37 -1.06
N LYS A 93 -11.86 5.52 0.25
CA LYS A 93 -13.05 6.25 0.75
C LYS A 93 -13.11 7.70 0.24
N ILE A 94 -11.96 8.40 0.22
CA ILE A 94 -11.88 9.76 -0.34
C ILE A 94 -12.29 9.75 -1.82
N ILE A 95 -11.77 8.81 -2.61
CA ILE A 95 -12.08 8.70 -4.03
C ILE A 95 -13.57 8.39 -4.24
N GLU A 96 -14.14 7.46 -3.48
CA GLU A 96 -15.57 7.11 -3.55
C GLU A 96 -16.48 8.31 -3.26
N GLU A 97 -16.19 9.09 -2.21
CA GLU A 97 -16.96 10.28 -1.89
C GLU A 97 -16.87 11.34 -2.99
N ILE A 98 -15.70 11.49 -3.60
CA ILE A 98 -15.54 12.41 -4.74
C ILE A 98 -16.26 11.91 -5.99
N GLU A 99 -16.26 10.61 -6.27
CA GLU A 99 -17.05 10.04 -7.37
C GLU A 99 -18.55 10.23 -7.13
N LYS A 100 -19.00 10.26 -5.87
CA LYS A 100 -20.38 10.65 -5.44
C LYS A 100 -20.63 12.16 -5.46
N LYS A 101 -19.66 12.99 -5.87
CA LYS A 101 -19.73 14.46 -5.91
C LYS A 101 -19.90 15.11 -4.53
N THR A 102 -19.45 14.46 -3.46
CA THR A 102 -19.41 15.05 -2.11
C THR A 102 -18.40 16.21 -2.08
N SER A 103 -18.73 17.31 -1.37
CA SER A 103 -17.81 18.45 -1.23
C SER A 103 -16.59 18.11 -0.37
N TYR A 104 -15.46 18.79 -0.61
CA TYR A 104 -14.22 18.51 0.12
C TYR A 104 -14.35 18.78 1.62
N SER A 105 -15.08 19.84 2.02
CA SER A 105 -15.34 20.15 3.42
C SER A 105 -16.15 19.05 4.12
N SER A 106 -17.11 18.43 3.42
CA SER A 106 -17.88 17.32 3.98
C SER A 106 -17.02 16.07 4.15
N ILE A 107 -16.10 15.81 3.21
CA ILE A 107 -15.15 14.69 3.30
C ILE A 107 -14.16 14.89 4.44
N GLU A 108 -13.63 16.10 4.58
CA GLU A 108 -12.73 16.46 5.68
C GLU A 108 -13.39 16.23 7.03
N ALA A 109 -14.62 16.71 7.21
CA ALA A 109 -15.40 16.47 8.43
C ALA A 109 -15.66 14.98 8.68
N LYS A 110 -16.01 14.22 7.63
CA LYS A 110 -16.36 12.79 7.72
C LYS A 110 -15.16 11.89 8.03
N LEU A 111 -14.01 12.17 7.44
CA LEU A 111 -12.83 11.29 7.49
C LEU A 111 -11.72 11.82 8.41
N SER A 112 -11.85 13.04 8.93
CA SER A 112 -10.82 13.71 9.73
C SER A 112 -9.48 13.78 8.98
N ILE A 113 -9.53 14.07 7.67
CA ILE A 113 -8.37 14.24 6.80
C ILE A 113 -8.38 15.67 6.26
N SER A 114 -7.24 16.36 6.34
CA SER A 114 -7.15 17.74 5.87
C SER A 114 -7.50 17.89 4.40
N ILE A 115 -8.10 19.02 4.04
CA ILE A 115 -8.43 19.36 2.66
C ILE A 115 -7.22 19.33 1.72
N TYR A 116 -6.02 19.63 2.22
CA TYR A 116 -4.77 19.53 1.45
C TYR A 116 -4.43 18.08 1.09
N CYS A 117 -4.57 17.16 2.05
CA CYS A 117 -4.37 15.73 1.81
C CYS A 117 -5.42 15.18 0.83
N ILE A 118 -6.69 15.57 0.97
CA ILE A 118 -7.76 15.22 0.03
C ILE A 118 -7.39 15.68 -1.38
N ASN A 119 -7.06 16.97 -1.54
CA ASN A 119 -6.62 17.54 -2.81
C ASN A 119 -5.47 16.75 -3.45
N TYR A 120 -4.46 16.42 -2.65
CA TYR A 120 -3.29 15.67 -3.12
C TYR A 120 -3.68 14.26 -3.60
N ILE A 121 -4.47 13.53 -2.83
CA ILE A 121 -4.94 12.18 -3.19
C ILE A 121 -5.74 12.22 -4.48
N ILE A 122 -6.70 13.14 -4.57
CA ILE A 122 -7.60 13.25 -5.72
C ILE A 122 -6.85 13.68 -6.98
N SER A 123 -5.92 14.62 -6.87
CA SER A 123 -5.08 15.03 -8.00
C SER A 123 -4.26 13.85 -8.55
N ASN A 124 -3.66 13.05 -7.67
CA ASN A 124 -2.91 11.86 -8.08
C ASN A 124 -3.81 10.75 -8.62
N TYR A 125 -4.99 10.55 -8.05
CA TYR A 125 -5.97 9.59 -8.57
C TYR A 125 -6.35 9.94 -10.01
N TYR A 126 -6.76 11.18 -10.28
CA TYR A 126 -7.14 11.60 -11.63
C TYR A 126 -5.97 11.52 -12.61
N LYS A 127 -4.77 11.89 -12.17
CA LYS A 127 -3.58 11.92 -13.02
C LYS A 127 -3.07 10.52 -13.39
N TYR A 128 -3.11 9.57 -12.45
CA TYR A 128 -2.41 8.29 -12.62
C TYR A 128 -3.35 7.08 -12.63
N TRP A 129 -4.44 7.09 -11.84
CA TRP A 129 -5.17 5.86 -11.53
C TRP A 129 -6.60 5.80 -12.07
N LYS A 130 -7.24 6.92 -12.44
CA LYS A 130 -8.62 6.90 -12.92
C LYS A 130 -8.79 6.07 -14.20
N GLN A 131 -7.96 6.31 -15.21
CA GLN A 131 -8.04 5.55 -16.47
C GLN A 131 -7.70 4.07 -16.25
N MET A 132 -6.68 3.80 -15.42
CA MET A 132 -6.29 2.43 -15.08
C MET A 132 -7.42 1.69 -14.35
N LYS A 133 -8.07 2.34 -13.38
CA LYS A 133 -9.25 1.80 -12.68
C LYS A 133 -10.34 1.39 -13.67
N LEU A 134 -10.66 2.24 -14.64
CA LEU A 134 -11.69 1.97 -15.66
C LEU A 134 -11.31 0.79 -16.55
N ILE A 135 -10.08 0.74 -17.05
CA ILE A 135 -9.60 -0.31 -17.96
C ILE A 135 -9.56 -1.67 -17.26
N ALA A 136 -8.98 -1.73 -16.06
CA ALA A 136 -8.87 -2.96 -15.29
C ALA A 136 -10.13 -3.31 -14.50
N SER A 137 -11.22 -2.54 -14.64
CA SER A 137 -12.48 -2.71 -13.90
C SER A 137 -12.25 -2.89 -12.39
N LEU A 138 -11.39 -2.04 -11.82
CA LEU A 138 -11.03 -2.12 -10.42
C LEU A 138 -12.21 -1.67 -9.55
N ASP A 139 -12.66 -2.58 -8.69
CA ASP A 139 -13.71 -2.34 -7.73
C ASP A 139 -13.14 -1.99 -6.35
N PHE A 140 -13.86 -1.15 -5.61
CA PHE A 140 -13.49 -0.65 -4.29
C PHE A 140 -14.16 -1.43 -3.16
N SER A 141 -15.09 -2.34 -3.45
CA SER A 141 -15.80 -3.12 -2.42
C SER A 141 -14.89 -4.05 -1.59
N ASN A 142 -13.77 -4.50 -2.15
CA ASN A 142 -12.83 -5.40 -1.50
C ASN A 142 -11.39 -4.95 -1.77
N LEU A 143 -10.70 -4.48 -0.73
CA LEU A 143 -9.37 -3.89 -0.87
C LEU A 143 -8.30 -4.94 -1.19
N SER A 144 -8.44 -6.15 -0.69
CA SER A 144 -7.52 -7.25 -1.01
C SER A 144 -7.61 -7.60 -2.50
N LYS A 145 -8.83 -7.65 -3.06
CA LYS A 145 -9.06 -7.88 -4.48
C LYS A 145 -8.57 -6.71 -5.34
N LEU A 146 -8.82 -5.48 -4.90
CA LEU A 146 -8.29 -4.26 -5.53
C LEU A 146 -6.76 -4.32 -5.63
N THR A 147 -6.06 -4.65 -4.54
CA THR A 147 -4.61 -4.81 -4.53
C THR A 147 -4.17 -5.92 -5.50
N GLN A 148 -4.76 -7.11 -5.42
CA GLN A 148 -4.42 -8.21 -6.32
C GLN A 148 -4.58 -7.83 -7.80
N LEU A 149 -5.72 -7.24 -8.17
CA LEU A 149 -5.98 -6.81 -9.55
C LEU A 149 -5.04 -5.69 -9.99
N SER A 150 -4.71 -4.76 -9.11
CA SER A 150 -3.75 -3.69 -9.41
C SER A 150 -2.37 -4.25 -9.74
N PHE A 151 -1.89 -5.22 -8.96
CA PHE A 151 -0.63 -5.90 -9.25
C PHE A 151 -0.70 -6.78 -10.50
N ALA A 152 -1.80 -7.49 -10.73
CA ALA A 152 -1.97 -8.33 -11.92
C ALA A 152 -1.94 -7.51 -13.22
N ASN A 153 -2.57 -6.35 -13.24
CA ASN A 153 -2.65 -5.50 -14.43
C ASN A 153 -1.44 -4.58 -14.60
N TYR A 154 -0.84 -4.11 -13.49
CA TYR A 154 0.10 -2.98 -13.52
C TYR A 154 1.40 -3.21 -12.76
N SER A 155 1.55 -4.33 -12.04
CA SER A 155 2.71 -4.61 -11.17
C SER A 155 2.97 -3.51 -10.12
N LEU A 156 1.91 -2.79 -9.73
CA LEU A 156 1.96 -1.68 -8.79
C LEU A 156 0.79 -1.79 -7.80
N GLN A 157 1.02 -1.31 -6.58
CA GLN A 157 -0.05 -1.14 -5.60
C GLN A 157 -0.96 0.02 -6.05
N PHE A 158 -2.28 -0.10 -5.84
CA PHE A 158 -3.22 0.99 -6.13
C PHE A 158 -2.79 2.29 -5.41
N MET A 159 -2.90 3.42 -6.11
CA MET A 159 -2.41 4.73 -5.66
C MET A 159 -0.90 4.85 -5.42
N GLN A 160 -0.09 3.86 -5.81
CA GLN A 160 1.35 4.04 -5.88
C GLN A 160 1.69 5.03 -7.01
N ILE A 161 2.24 6.19 -6.65
CA ILE A 161 2.55 7.26 -7.62
C ILE A 161 3.93 7.07 -8.26
N ARG A 162 4.91 6.62 -7.48
CA ARG A 162 6.28 6.41 -7.99
C ARG A 162 6.37 5.07 -8.70
N ASN A 163 6.96 5.06 -9.90
CA ASN A 163 7.20 3.84 -10.68
C ASN A 163 8.41 3.04 -10.15
N THR A 164 8.51 2.89 -8.83
CA THR A 164 9.49 2.03 -8.19
C THR A 164 9.00 0.59 -8.23
N ALA A 165 9.87 -0.34 -8.64
CA ALA A 165 9.53 -1.77 -8.73
C ALA A 165 8.85 -2.24 -7.44
N ASN A 166 7.69 -2.88 -7.58
CA ASN A 166 6.93 -3.45 -6.49
C ASN A 166 6.49 -4.86 -6.84
N SER A 167 6.33 -5.72 -5.84
CA SER A 167 5.79 -7.06 -6.02
C SER A 167 4.80 -7.38 -4.91
N LEU A 168 3.79 -8.18 -5.23
CA LEU A 168 2.82 -8.67 -4.26
C LEU A 168 3.24 -10.03 -3.71
N TRP A 169 3.21 -10.17 -2.40
CA TRP A 169 3.31 -11.44 -1.69
C TRP A 169 1.94 -11.80 -1.11
N VAL A 170 1.39 -12.96 -1.49
CA VAL A 170 0.01 -13.35 -1.14
C VAL A 170 -0.08 -14.41 -0.04
N ASN A 171 1.02 -15.06 0.33
CA ASN A 171 1.03 -16.11 1.36
C ASN A 171 1.30 -15.50 2.73
N THR A 172 0.30 -14.78 3.21
CA THR A 172 0.22 -14.23 4.56
C THR A 172 -0.91 -14.97 5.25
N THR A 173 -0.63 -15.58 6.40
CA THR A 173 -1.58 -16.38 7.19
C THR A 173 -2.84 -15.62 7.57
#